data_AF-A0A256XMZ9-F1
#
_entry.id   AF-A0A256XMZ9-F1
#
_cell.length_a   1.000
_cell.length_b   1.000
_cell.length_c   1.000
_cell.angle_alpha   90.00
_cell.angle_beta   90.00
_cell.angle_gamma   90.00
#
_symmetry.space_group_name_H-M   'P 1'
#
loop_
_entity.id
_entity.type
_entity.pdbx_description
1 polymer ?
#
loop_
_entity_poly.entity_id
_entity_poly.type
_entity_poly.pdbx_seq_one_letter_code
_entity_poly.pdbx_strand_id
1 'polypeptide(L)'
;MESQVCERKISLIKLGESEKDEFLDFVSEFLKVAYEGEIEFLGYLKFGEDRGAVFQVAGRNGVRFEILVIASREPLVKITSLNSKTSYKRIQKIADSIEAAIVTHFEKRKMGIMYHVYVEGRDYVPSSHKSLFKKVMEKILLNKLAVMLMLPIIAYYLAYFLIGPVYAPVFLTLAYVFSQISYFRIVALLGDWKIDRDHNKVYIVKLAMPLEKYTRVIRRLSKRKKVYELKRDIARYVNSGVVDKRAIRSILAKYGIFVDENTIGIKTIDLYKLVSRVFTRFKLSKPSIYIINSLTPNALISGICSRFSTLTITSGLLIKLSEEELEAVLGHEASHIKNKDIPTLFLLSSLAYIFQAYLVLDFLGPCLVFIFYVALNLAVLTGLFFVAKILEVRADIEAALFTGGSEALKSAMRKIAYQKIIEERSPVRKLMRWFAWKQHPPVTFRLYMLDSLCWLGKGSLLAKILTYSIADIKTLISKL
;
A
#
# COMPACT_ATOMS: atom_id res chain seq x y z
N MET A 1 -10.05 42.03 14.33
CA MET A 1 -10.90 40.88 13.95
C MET A 1 -10.15 40.09 12.90
N GLU A 2 -9.73 38.86 13.22
CA GLU A 2 -8.83 38.10 12.35
C GLU A 2 -9.56 37.56 11.11
N SER A 3 -9.03 37.87 9.93
CA SER A 3 -9.41 37.23 8.67
C SER A 3 -9.07 35.74 8.73
N GLN A 4 -10.04 34.86 8.46
CA GLN A 4 -9.77 33.43 8.37
C GLN A 4 -9.17 33.07 7.01
N VAL A 5 -8.07 32.33 7.04
CA VAL A 5 -7.31 31.90 5.85
C VAL A 5 -7.29 30.38 5.77
N CYS A 6 -7.56 29.83 4.60
CA CYS A 6 -7.36 28.43 4.28
C CYS A 6 -6.37 28.31 3.11
N GLU A 7 -5.27 27.62 3.34
CA GLU A 7 -4.26 27.35 2.32
C GLU A 7 -4.22 25.86 2.01
N ARG A 8 -4.24 25.52 0.71
CA ARG A 8 -4.21 24.16 0.19
C ARG A 8 -3.12 24.05 -0.86
N LYS A 9 -2.13 23.21 -0.58
CA LYS A 9 -1.13 22.79 -1.55
C LYS A 9 -1.58 21.51 -2.24
N ILE A 10 -1.83 21.56 -3.54
CA ILE A 10 -2.35 20.44 -4.33
C ILE A 10 -1.19 19.55 -4.75
N SER A 11 -0.63 18.81 -3.79
CA SER A 11 0.52 17.91 -4.00
C SER A 11 0.25 16.70 -4.91
N LEU A 12 -1.02 16.46 -5.26
CA LEU A 12 -1.44 15.36 -6.13
C LEU A 12 -1.11 15.60 -7.62
N ILE A 13 -0.92 16.86 -8.02
CA ILE A 13 -0.54 17.25 -9.38
C ILE A 13 0.83 17.93 -9.39
N LYS A 14 1.60 17.70 -10.46
CA LYS A 14 2.89 18.37 -10.68
C LYS A 14 2.89 19.02 -12.06
N LEU A 15 2.82 20.35 -12.10
CA LEU A 15 2.78 21.10 -13.36
C LEU A 15 4.19 21.23 -13.95
N GLY A 16 4.32 21.03 -15.26
CA GLY A 16 5.47 21.50 -16.03
C GLY A 16 5.34 22.99 -16.40
N GLU A 17 6.43 23.62 -16.87
CA GLU A 17 6.43 25.05 -17.24
C GLU A 17 5.36 25.41 -18.29
N SER A 18 5.17 24.57 -19.31
CA SER A 18 4.15 24.78 -20.35
C SER A 18 2.71 24.58 -19.87
N GLU A 19 2.51 23.96 -18.69
CA GLU A 19 1.19 23.64 -18.14
C GLU A 19 0.71 24.69 -17.12
N LYS A 20 1.58 25.61 -16.70
CA LYS A 20 1.24 26.65 -15.72
C LYS A 20 0.20 27.64 -16.25
N ASP A 21 0.35 28.07 -17.51
CA ASP A 21 -0.62 28.99 -18.14
C ASP A 21 -1.98 28.30 -18.35
N GLU A 22 -1.97 27.06 -18.85
CA GLU A 22 -3.19 26.25 -19.02
C GLU A 22 -3.92 26.01 -17.68
N PHE A 23 -3.16 25.80 -16.59
CA PHE A 23 -3.73 25.68 -15.25
C PHE A 23 -4.45 26.95 -14.80
N LEU A 24 -3.86 28.13 -15.04
CA LEU A 24 -4.51 29.39 -14.70
C LEU A 24 -5.77 29.61 -15.54
N ASP A 25 -5.73 29.28 -16.82
CA ASP A 25 -6.89 29.39 -17.72
C ASP A 25 -8.04 28.48 -17.26
N PHE A 26 -7.76 27.21 -16.97
CA PHE A 26 -8.76 26.27 -16.48
C PHE A 26 -9.40 26.73 -15.16
N VAL A 27 -8.58 27.14 -14.19
CA VAL A 27 -9.10 27.57 -12.89
C VAL A 27 -9.95 28.84 -13.04
N SER A 28 -9.52 29.77 -13.91
CA SER A 28 -10.29 30.97 -14.23
C SER A 28 -11.66 30.64 -14.81
N GLU A 29 -11.71 29.74 -15.78
CA GLU A 29 -12.96 29.31 -16.42
C GLU A 29 -13.86 28.54 -15.45
N PHE A 30 -13.30 27.63 -14.68
CA PHE A 30 -14.03 26.87 -13.66
C PHE A 30 -14.66 27.80 -12.62
N LEU A 31 -13.91 28.77 -12.10
CA LEU A 31 -14.43 29.70 -11.10
C LEU A 31 -15.50 30.63 -11.69
N LYS A 32 -15.37 31.06 -12.95
CA LYS A 32 -16.40 31.83 -13.67
C LYS A 32 -17.71 31.07 -13.79
N VAL A 33 -17.66 29.78 -14.10
CA VAL A 33 -18.85 28.92 -14.21
C VAL A 33 -19.43 28.58 -12.84
N ALA A 34 -18.58 28.28 -11.85
CA ALA A 34 -19.02 27.87 -10.52
C ALA A 34 -19.67 29.01 -9.71
N TYR A 35 -19.28 30.26 -9.98
CA TYR A 35 -19.72 31.46 -9.28
C TYR A 35 -20.26 32.53 -10.24
N GLU A 36 -20.96 32.11 -11.28
CA GLU A 36 -21.50 32.98 -12.33
C GLU A 36 -22.28 34.17 -11.74
N GLY A 37 -21.92 35.39 -12.13
CA GLY A 37 -22.52 36.64 -11.61
C GLY A 37 -22.08 37.06 -10.20
N GLU A 38 -21.29 36.22 -9.51
CA GLU A 38 -20.81 36.45 -8.13
C GLU A 38 -19.27 36.57 -8.08
N ILE A 39 -18.55 36.48 -9.20
CA ILE A 39 -17.08 36.48 -9.25
C ILE A 39 -16.49 37.64 -10.08
N GLU A 40 -15.45 38.27 -9.52
CA GLU A 40 -14.67 39.32 -10.15
C GLU A 40 -13.20 38.87 -10.24
N PHE A 41 -12.60 39.00 -11.42
CA PHE A 41 -11.19 38.72 -11.62
C PHE A 41 -10.38 40.00 -11.39
N LEU A 42 -9.48 39.97 -10.39
CA LEU A 42 -8.70 41.15 -9.98
C LEU A 42 -7.39 41.29 -10.77
N GLY A 43 -6.87 40.19 -11.32
CA GLY A 43 -5.68 40.20 -12.17
C GLY A 43 -4.69 39.08 -11.87
N TYR A 44 -3.57 39.12 -12.60
CA TYR A 44 -2.44 38.23 -12.41
C TYR A 44 -1.37 38.88 -11.53
N LEU A 45 -0.79 38.08 -10.62
CA LEU A 45 0.33 38.46 -9.77
C LEU A 45 1.54 37.57 -10.09
N LYS A 46 2.74 38.11 -9.95
CA LYS A 46 3.99 37.37 -10.14
C LYS A 46 4.61 37.03 -8.78
N PHE A 47 4.90 35.76 -8.56
CA PHE A 47 5.53 35.23 -7.35
C PHE A 47 6.86 34.57 -7.70
N GLY A 48 7.93 35.36 -7.74
CA GLY A 48 9.24 34.89 -8.23
C GLY A 48 9.17 34.52 -9.72
N GLU A 49 9.39 33.25 -10.05
CA GLU A 49 9.24 32.71 -11.42
C GLU A 49 7.82 32.24 -11.74
N ASP A 50 6.97 32.04 -10.72
CA ASP A 50 5.62 31.53 -10.89
C ASP A 50 4.59 32.67 -11.06
N ARG A 51 3.49 32.37 -11.75
CA ARG A 51 2.34 33.28 -11.90
C ARG A 51 1.18 32.82 -11.03
N GLY A 52 0.41 33.77 -10.52
CA GLY A 52 -0.83 33.52 -9.82
C GLY A 52 -1.97 34.39 -10.33
N ALA A 53 -3.20 33.94 -10.10
CA ALA A 53 -4.43 34.63 -10.44
C ALA A 53 -5.21 34.92 -9.16
N VAL A 54 -5.76 36.13 -9.06
CA VAL A 54 -6.56 36.57 -7.91
C VAL A 54 -8.00 36.80 -8.35
N PHE A 55 -8.91 36.21 -7.60
CA PHE A 55 -10.36 36.34 -7.80
C PHE A 55 -11.01 36.81 -6.51
N GLN A 56 -12.05 37.61 -6.64
CA GLN A 56 -12.94 37.97 -5.54
C GLN A 56 -14.33 37.39 -5.81
N VAL A 57 -14.89 36.68 -4.83
CA VAL A 57 -16.23 36.09 -4.93
C VAL A 57 -17.14 36.76 -3.91
N ALA A 58 -18.22 37.38 -4.38
CA ALA A 58 -19.28 37.99 -3.59
C ALA A 58 -20.42 36.99 -3.36
N GLY A 59 -20.43 36.31 -2.22
CA GLY A 59 -21.49 35.35 -1.88
C GLY A 59 -22.82 36.02 -1.53
N ARG A 60 -23.93 35.29 -1.77
CA ARG A 60 -25.35 35.68 -1.57
C ARG A 60 -25.76 36.37 -0.25
N ASN A 61 -24.92 36.37 0.78
CA ASN A 61 -25.20 37.02 2.08
C ASN A 61 -24.23 38.19 2.39
N GLY A 62 -23.66 38.83 1.35
CA GLY A 62 -22.68 39.91 1.51
C GLY A 62 -21.30 39.43 1.98
N VAL A 63 -21.04 38.11 1.93
CA VAL A 63 -19.77 37.51 2.34
C VAL A 63 -18.81 37.52 1.15
N ARG A 64 -17.70 38.24 1.27
CA ARG A 64 -16.68 38.28 0.23
C ARG A 64 -15.50 37.38 0.59
N PHE A 65 -15.04 36.60 -0.37
CA PHE A 65 -13.82 35.81 -0.28
C PHE A 65 -12.86 36.23 -1.38
N GLU A 66 -11.58 36.23 -1.06
CA GLU A 66 -10.51 36.32 -2.04
C GLU A 66 -9.92 34.93 -2.26
N ILE A 67 -9.81 34.52 -3.52
CA ILE A 67 -9.20 33.25 -3.93
C ILE A 67 -7.93 33.62 -4.71
N LEU A 68 -6.78 33.29 -4.13
CA LEU A 68 -5.48 33.36 -4.77
C LEU A 68 -5.09 31.96 -5.22
N VAL A 69 -4.73 31.83 -6.49
CA VAL A 69 -4.27 30.57 -7.07
C VAL A 69 -2.89 30.80 -7.66
N ILE A 70 -1.91 29.99 -7.27
CA ILE A 70 -0.52 30.09 -7.73
C ILE A 70 -0.17 28.85 -8.55
N ALA A 71 0.21 29.09 -9.81
CA ALA A 71 0.65 28.07 -10.76
C ALA A 71 2.14 27.77 -10.56
N SER A 72 2.47 27.11 -9.45
CA SER A 72 3.81 26.58 -9.20
C SER A 72 3.88 25.09 -9.56
N ARG A 73 5.07 24.50 -9.44
CA ARG A 73 5.25 23.04 -9.63
C ARG A 73 4.32 22.21 -8.76
N GLU A 74 3.95 22.70 -7.58
CA GLU A 74 2.92 22.13 -6.71
C GLU A 74 1.87 23.21 -6.42
N PRO A 75 0.78 23.26 -7.21
CA PRO A 75 -0.14 24.39 -7.21
C PRO A 75 -0.72 24.69 -5.83
N LEU A 76 -0.91 25.97 -5.58
CA LEU A 76 -1.37 26.45 -4.28
C LEU A 76 -2.64 27.25 -4.46
N VAL A 77 -3.65 26.90 -3.67
CA VAL A 77 -4.91 27.63 -3.58
C VAL A 77 -5.02 28.20 -2.17
N LYS A 78 -5.15 29.51 -2.08
CA LYS A 78 -5.33 30.23 -0.82
C LYS A 78 -6.65 30.98 -0.87
N ILE A 79 -7.50 30.73 0.12
CA ILE A 79 -8.80 31.37 0.25
C ILE A 79 -8.81 32.20 1.53
N THR A 80 -9.07 33.50 1.39
CA THR A 80 -9.11 34.47 2.48
C THR A 80 -10.54 34.99 2.64
N SER A 81 -11.11 34.87 3.83
CA SER A 81 -12.41 35.49 4.14
C SER A 81 -12.21 36.96 4.49
N LEU A 82 -12.88 37.85 3.75
CA LEU A 82 -12.86 39.30 4.00
C LEU A 82 -13.87 39.72 5.08
N ASN A 83 -14.78 38.82 5.48
CA ASN A 83 -15.73 39.03 6.57
C ASN A 83 -15.50 38.08 7.75
N SER A 84 -15.68 38.58 8.96
CA SER A 84 -15.48 37.86 10.23
C SER A 84 -16.61 36.88 10.60
N LYS A 85 -17.75 36.90 9.89
CA LYS A 85 -18.92 36.04 10.16
C LYS A 85 -18.86 34.67 9.45
N THR A 86 -17.82 34.37 8.68
CA THR A 86 -17.76 33.09 7.95
C THR A 86 -17.20 31.97 8.83
N SER A 87 -17.91 30.85 8.90
CA SER A 87 -17.39 29.63 9.51
C SER A 87 -16.25 29.03 8.66
N TYR A 88 -15.12 28.73 9.29
CA TYR A 88 -13.97 28.03 8.71
C TYR A 88 -14.36 26.75 7.92
N LYS A 89 -15.40 26.03 8.39
CA LYS A 89 -15.95 24.84 7.69
C LYS A 89 -16.47 25.15 6.29
N ARG A 90 -16.98 26.36 6.05
CA ARG A 90 -17.51 26.78 4.74
C ARG A 90 -16.36 27.10 3.77
N ILE A 91 -15.30 27.74 4.27
CA ILE A 91 -14.07 28.02 3.51
C ILE A 91 -13.41 26.70 3.10
N GLN A 92 -13.34 25.72 4.01
CA GLN A 92 -12.83 24.38 3.70
C GLN A 92 -13.64 23.67 2.60
N LYS A 93 -14.98 23.72 2.65
CA LYS A 93 -15.82 23.10 1.59
C LYS A 93 -15.56 23.69 0.21
N ILE A 94 -15.34 25.00 0.14
CA ILE A 94 -15.01 25.68 -1.13
C ILE A 94 -13.62 25.23 -1.60
N ALA A 95 -12.63 25.25 -0.70
CA ALA A 95 -11.29 24.78 -1.01
C ALA A 95 -11.28 23.32 -1.50
N ASP A 96 -12.02 22.43 -0.83
CA ASP A 96 -12.15 21.02 -1.19
C ASP A 96 -12.83 20.84 -2.58
N SER A 97 -13.79 21.71 -2.93
CA SER A 97 -14.48 21.68 -4.23
C SER A 97 -13.55 22.13 -5.38
N ILE A 98 -12.78 23.20 -5.16
CA ILE A 98 -11.78 23.70 -6.10
C ILE A 98 -10.66 22.67 -6.28
N GLU A 99 -10.13 22.11 -5.19
CA GLU A 99 -9.12 21.06 -5.22
C GLU A 99 -9.63 19.84 -6.01
N ALA A 100 -10.86 19.38 -5.74
CA ALA A 100 -11.45 18.24 -6.45
C ALA A 100 -11.61 18.52 -7.95
N ALA A 101 -12.03 19.73 -8.34
CA ALA A 101 -12.18 20.11 -9.75
C ALA A 101 -10.83 20.17 -10.48
N ILE A 102 -9.81 20.78 -9.85
CA ILE A 102 -8.43 20.83 -10.36
C ILE A 102 -7.86 19.43 -10.54
N VAL A 103 -7.93 18.61 -9.49
CA VAL A 103 -7.45 17.22 -9.53
C VAL A 103 -8.20 16.48 -10.63
N THR A 104 -9.53 16.58 -10.70
CA THR A 104 -10.33 15.89 -11.73
C THR A 104 -9.98 16.33 -13.15
N HIS A 105 -9.75 17.61 -13.41
CA HIS A 105 -9.42 18.12 -14.76
C HIS A 105 -8.02 17.68 -15.19
N PHE A 106 -7.03 17.87 -14.34
CA PHE A 106 -5.66 17.47 -14.64
C PHE A 106 -5.46 15.95 -14.57
N GLU A 107 -6.35 15.21 -13.88
CA GLU A 107 -6.48 13.75 -14.00
C GLU A 107 -7.26 13.30 -15.25
N LYS A 108 -8.16 14.12 -15.82
CA LYS A 108 -8.92 13.80 -17.05
C LYS A 108 -8.01 13.68 -18.27
N ARG A 109 -6.81 14.26 -18.26
CA ARG A 109 -5.67 13.82 -19.10
C ARG A 109 -5.18 12.44 -18.65
N LYS A 110 -6.04 11.43 -18.76
CA LYS A 110 -5.68 10.07 -18.38
C LYS A 110 -4.51 9.63 -19.26
N MET A 111 -3.34 9.52 -18.67
CA MET A 111 -2.20 8.85 -19.26
C MET A 111 -2.37 7.37 -18.96
N GLY A 112 -2.48 6.55 -20.01
CA GLY A 112 -2.30 5.12 -19.87
C GLY A 112 -0.83 4.85 -19.57
N ILE A 113 -0.54 4.37 -18.37
CA ILE A 113 0.81 4.03 -17.95
C ILE A 113 0.97 2.52 -17.99
N MET A 114 1.93 2.05 -18.78
CA MET A 114 2.33 0.66 -18.83
C MET A 114 3.65 0.49 -18.07
N TYR A 115 3.66 -0.42 -17.11
CA TYR A 115 4.87 -0.79 -16.40
C TYR A 115 5.32 -2.18 -16.82
N HIS A 116 6.62 -2.30 -17.07
CA HIS A 116 7.28 -3.56 -17.34
C HIS A 116 8.45 -3.73 -16.37
N VAL A 117 8.49 -4.86 -15.68
CA VAL A 117 9.52 -5.18 -14.69
C VAL A 117 10.34 -6.35 -15.21
N TYR A 118 11.65 -6.20 -15.15
CA TYR A 118 12.65 -7.15 -15.62
C TYR A 118 13.74 -7.31 -14.56
N VAL A 119 14.30 -8.51 -14.46
CA VAL A 119 15.40 -8.83 -13.55
C VAL A 119 16.61 -9.20 -14.41
N GLU A 120 17.76 -8.59 -14.13
CA GLU A 120 19.01 -8.85 -14.85
C GLU A 120 19.34 -10.35 -14.86
N GLY A 121 19.66 -10.88 -16.05
CA GLY A 121 20.04 -12.29 -16.26
C GLY A 121 18.95 -13.31 -15.97
N ARG A 122 17.68 -12.90 -15.84
CA ARG A 122 16.53 -13.81 -15.67
C ARG A 122 15.60 -13.76 -16.88
N ASP A 123 14.92 -14.88 -17.13
CA ASP A 123 13.90 -14.95 -18.16
C ASP A 123 12.63 -14.18 -17.78
N TYR A 124 11.94 -13.66 -18.79
CA TYR A 124 10.68 -12.96 -18.60
C TYR A 124 9.56 -13.93 -18.17
N VAL A 125 9.04 -13.74 -16.96
CA VAL A 125 7.87 -14.46 -16.44
C VAL A 125 6.62 -13.58 -16.61
N PRO A 126 5.60 -14.00 -17.38
CA PRO A 126 4.36 -13.24 -17.56
C PRO A 126 3.48 -13.26 -16.30
N SER A 127 2.80 -12.14 -16.01
CA SER A 127 1.93 -12.01 -14.83
C SER A 127 0.63 -12.84 -14.90
N SER A 128 0.20 -13.30 -16.09
CA SER A 128 -1.09 -13.96 -16.32
C SER A 128 -1.07 -15.49 -16.36
N HIS A 129 0.08 -16.12 -16.64
CA HIS A 129 0.25 -17.58 -16.68
C HIS A 129 0.70 -18.14 -15.33
N LYS A 130 -0.09 -17.84 -14.28
CA LYS A 130 0.06 -18.50 -12.98
C LYS A 130 -0.75 -19.79 -12.99
N SER A 131 -0.17 -20.89 -12.50
CA SER A 131 -0.92 -22.12 -12.25
C SER A 131 -2.11 -21.83 -11.32
N LEU A 132 -3.17 -22.63 -11.41
CA LEU A 132 -4.37 -22.45 -10.57
C LEU A 132 -3.99 -22.47 -9.08
N PHE A 133 -3.07 -23.36 -8.70
CA PHE A 133 -2.48 -23.40 -7.37
C PHE A 133 -1.82 -22.06 -6.98
N LYS A 134 -0.93 -21.50 -7.82
CA LYS A 134 -0.24 -20.23 -7.54
C LYS A 134 -1.22 -19.06 -7.40
N LYS A 135 -2.28 -19.02 -8.22
CA LYS A 135 -3.33 -18.00 -8.13
C LYS A 135 -4.11 -18.07 -6.81
N VAL A 136 -4.49 -19.30 -6.42
CA VAL A 136 -5.23 -19.53 -5.16
C VAL A 136 -4.34 -19.18 -3.97
N MET A 137 -3.10 -19.66 -3.95
CA MET A 137 -2.13 -19.37 -2.89
C MET A 137 -1.82 -17.88 -2.78
N GLU A 138 -1.53 -17.18 -3.87
CA GLU A 138 -1.31 -15.73 -3.85
C GLU A 138 -2.51 -14.96 -3.26
N LYS A 139 -3.73 -15.33 -3.63
CA LYS A 139 -4.94 -14.67 -3.11
C LYS A 139 -5.14 -14.91 -1.61
N ILE A 140 -4.82 -16.10 -1.14
CA ILE A 140 -4.88 -16.46 0.28
C ILE A 140 -3.80 -15.72 1.08
N LEU A 141 -2.55 -15.80 0.60
CA LEU A 141 -1.36 -15.22 1.24
C LEU A 141 -1.40 -13.70 1.32
N LEU A 142 -1.85 -13.02 0.27
CA LEU A 142 -1.84 -11.56 0.24
C LEU A 142 -3.07 -10.91 0.91
N ASN A 143 -4.20 -11.62 1.02
CA ASN A 143 -5.48 -10.97 1.39
C ASN A 143 -6.39 -11.76 2.35
N LYS A 144 -6.11 -13.04 2.66
CA LYS A 144 -7.05 -13.90 3.40
C LYS A 144 -6.36 -14.92 4.32
N LEU A 145 -5.43 -14.48 5.17
CA LEU A 145 -4.80 -15.36 6.17
C LEU A 145 -5.82 -16.05 7.09
N ALA A 146 -6.95 -15.40 7.38
CA ALA A 146 -8.04 -15.99 8.17
C ALA A 146 -8.55 -17.32 7.58
N VAL A 147 -8.54 -17.47 6.24
CA VAL A 147 -8.96 -18.72 5.59
C VAL A 147 -7.98 -19.85 5.87
N MET A 148 -6.68 -19.58 5.96
CA MET A 148 -5.68 -20.57 6.38
C MET A 148 -5.88 -21.02 7.83
N LEU A 149 -6.34 -20.12 8.71
CA LEU A 149 -6.61 -20.46 10.10
C LEU A 149 -7.92 -21.23 10.27
N MET A 150 -8.85 -21.14 9.31
CA MET A 150 -10.12 -21.89 9.31
C MET A 150 -10.03 -23.26 8.62
N LEU A 151 -9.08 -23.46 7.70
CA LEU A 151 -8.81 -24.75 7.03
C LEU A 151 -8.55 -25.92 8.01
N PRO A 152 -7.82 -25.73 9.12
CA PRO A 152 -7.66 -26.74 10.18
C PRO A 152 -8.97 -27.23 10.79
N ILE A 153 -10.03 -26.41 10.82
CA ILE A 153 -11.35 -26.82 11.35
C ILE A 153 -12.00 -27.86 10.43
N ILE A 154 -11.96 -27.61 9.11
CA ILE A 154 -12.49 -28.56 8.12
C ILE A 154 -11.65 -29.84 8.10
N ALA A 155 -10.33 -29.69 8.13
CA ALA A 155 -9.41 -30.82 8.24
C ALA A 155 -9.63 -31.59 9.55
N TYR A 156 -10.03 -30.91 10.63
CA TYR A 156 -10.34 -31.54 11.91
C TYR A 156 -11.52 -32.49 11.83
N TYR A 157 -12.67 -32.04 11.31
CA TYR A 157 -13.82 -32.92 11.17
C TYR A 157 -13.52 -34.08 10.20
N LEU A 158 -12.80 -33.82 9.11
CA LEU A 158 -12.41 -34.87 8.17
C LEU A 158 -11.50 -35.93 8.84
N ALA A 159 -10.48 -35.50 9.59
CA ALA A 159 -9.60 -36.41 10.33
C ALA A 159 -10.35 -37.14 11.45
N TYR A 160 -11.26 -36.47 12.16
CA TYR A 160 -12.11 -37.07 13.17
C TYR A 160 -12.90 -38.26 12.60
N PHE A 161 -13.49 -38.11 11.40
CA PHE A 161 -14.21 -39.19 10.72
C PHE A 161 -13.29 -40.30 10.19
N LEU A 162 -12.07 -39.98 9.73
CA LEU A 162 -11.17 -40.95 9.09
C LEU A 162 -10.30 -41.76 10.06
N ILE A 163 -9.75 -41.12 11.09
CA ILE A 163 -8.77 -41.72 12.02
C ILE A 163 -9.26 -41.74 13.48
N GLY A 164 -10.50 -41.30 13.72
CA GLY A 164 -11.16 -41.36 15.03
C GLY A 164 -10.78 -40.23 15.98
N PRO A 165 -11.55 -40.09 17.09
CA PRO A 165 -11.47 -38.96 18.02
C PRO A 165 -10.14 -38.86 18.77
N VAL A 166 -9.45 -39.99 19.00
CA VAL A 166 -8.20 -40.03 19.78
C VAL A 166 -7.00 -39.57 18.94
N TYR A 167 -6.92 -40.01 17.69
CA TYR A 167 -5.76 -39.74 16.83
C TYR A 167 -5.90 -38.44 16.02
N ALA A 168 -7.13 -37.99 15.74
CA ALA A 168 -7.36 -36.78 14.97
C ALA A 168 -6.70 -35.52 15.60
N PRO A 169 -6.86 -35.21 16.90
CA PRO A 169 -6.20 -34.05 17.52
C PRO A 169 -4.68 -34.07 17.41
N VAL A 170 -4.06 -35.24 17.61
CA VAL A 170 -2.59 -35.41 17.54
C VAL A 170 -2.10 -35.19 16.12
N PHE A 171 -2.73 -35.86 15.14
CA PHE A 171 -2.36 -35.75 13.73
C PHE A 171 -2.46 -34.30 13.23
N LEU A 172 -3.54 -33.60 13.58
CA LEU A 172 -3.76 -32.24 13.11
C LEU A 172 -2.84 -31.23 13.80
N THR A 173 -2.52 -31.43 15.08
CA THR A 173 -1.54 -30.60 15.77
C THR A 173 -0.18 -30.74 15.09
N LEU A 174 0.26 -31.95 14.78
CA LEU A 174 1.51 -32.20 14.06
C LEU A 174 1.48 -31.61 12.65
N ALA A 175 0.39 -31.80 11.90
CA ALA A 175 0.21 -31.25 10.57
C ALA A 175 0.20 -29.71 10.59
N TYR A 176 -0.47 -29.10 11.57
CA TYR A 176 -0.50 -27.66 11.78
C TYR A 176 0.91 -27.13 12.05
N VAL A 177 1.62 -27.69 13.04
CA VAL A 177 3.00 -27.29 13.36
C VAL A 177 3.93 -27.46 12.16
N PHE A 178 3.84 -28.59 11.44
CA PHE A 178 4.63 -28.83 10.23
C PHE A 178 4.35 -27.81 9.13
N SER A 179 3.07 -27.44 8.93
CA SER A 179 2.67 -26.43 7.95
C SER A 179 3.26 -25.05 8.28
N GLN A 180 3.29 -24.66 9.57
CA GLN A 180 3.86 -23.40 10.03
C GLN A 180 5.39 -23.36 9.84
N ILE A 181 6.09 -24.46 10.17
CA ILE A 181 7.54 -24.58 9.98
C ILE A 181 7.93 -24.49 8.50
N SER A 182 7.12 -25.10 7.63
CA SER A 182 7.37 -25.15 6.19
C SER A 182 6.90 -23.89 5.44
N TYR A 183 6.23 -22.97 6.12
CA TYR A 183 5.53 -21.84 5.50
C TYR A 183 6.46 -20.91 4.68
N PHE A 184 7.69 -20.67 5.15
CA PHE A 184 8.64 -19.84 4.42
C PHE A 184 9.07 -20.45 3.06
N ARG A 185 9.04 -21.78 2.94
CA ARG A 185 9.30 -22.49 1.68
C ARG A 185 8.12 -22.33 0.71
N ILE A 186 6.89 -22.37 1.23
CA ILE A 186 5.67 -22.12 0.42
C ILE A 186 5.70 -20.70 -0.16
N VAL A 187 6.09 -19.71 0.65
CA VAL A 187 6.24 -18.32 0.20
C VAL A 187 7.32 -18.22 -0.89
N ALA A 188 8.43 -18.94 -0.78
CA ALA A 188 9.48 -18.96 -1.80
C ALA A 188 8.99 -19.53 -3.14
N LEU A 189 8.13 -20.55 -3.12
CA LEU A 189 7.53 -21.14 -4.34
C LEU A 189 6.63 -20.16 -5.10
N LEU A 190 6.13 -19.11 -4.44
CA LEU A 190 5.36 -18.07 -5.10
C LEU A 190 6.23 -17.06 -5.85
N GLY A 191 7.51 -16.95 -5.53
CA GLY A 191 8.44 -16.07 -6.24
C GLY A 191 8.45 -16.38 -7.74
N ASP A 192 8.40 -15.34 -8.58
CA ASP A 192 8.62 -15.46 -10.02
C ASP A 192 10.11 -15.33 -10.35
N TRP A 193 10.82 -14.44 -9.64
CA TRP A 193 12.25 -14.26 -9.79
C TRP A 193 12.96 -14.31 -8.45
N LYS A 194 14.07 -15.05 -8.38
CA LYS A 194 14.98 -15.04 -7.22
C LYS A 194 16.06 -13.98 -7.45
N ILE A 195 16.30 -13.17 -6.42
CA ILE A 195 17.35 -12.14 -6.42
C ILE A 195 18.55 -12.66 -5.62
N ASP A 196 19.72 -12.60 -6.25
CA ASP A 196 21.00 -13.03 -5.69
C ASP A 196 22.09 -12.00 -6.01
N ARG A 197 23.35 -12.32 -5.68
CA ARG A 197 24.46 -11.36 -5.80
C ARG A 197 24.78 -11.05 -7.27
N ASP A 198 24.56 -12.02 -8.15
CA ASP A 198 24.89 -11.94 -9.57
C ASP A 198 23.70 -11.37 -10.37
N HIS A 199 22.48 -11.59 -9.90
CA HIS A 199 21.22 -11.11 -10.47
C HIS A 199 20.54 -10.14 -9.50
N ASN A 200 21.14 -8.97 -9.30
CA ASN A 200 20.75 -8.02 -8.24
C ASN A 200 19.92 -6.83 -8.72
N LYS A 201 20.00 -6.46 -10.01
CA LYS A 201 19.29 -5.30 -10.55
C LYS A 201 17.91 -5.65 -11.08
N VAL A 202 16.96 -4.79 -10.73
CA VAL A 202 15.59 -4.80 -11.24
C VAL A 202 15.38 -3.55 -12.09
N TYR A 203 15.00 -3.76 -13.34
CA TYR A 203 14.70 -2.70 -14.30
C TYR A 203 13.19 -2.53 -14.42
N ILE A 204 12.72 -1.31 -14.24
CA ILE A 204 11.33 -0.91 -14.36
C ILE A 204 11.22 0.06 -15.53
N VAL A 205 10.65 -0.41 -16.63
CA VAL A 205 10.37 0.40 -17.82
C VAL A 205 8.93 0.91 -17.72
N LYS A 206 8.80 2.23 -17.60
CA LYS A 206 7.53 2.96 -17.59
C LYS A 206 7.30 3.55 -18.98
N LEU A 207 6.15 3.24 -19.57
CA LEU A 207 5.68 3.83 -20.81
C LEU A 207 4.42 4.63 -20.53
N ALA A 208 4.49 5.96 -20.66
CA ALA A 208 3.34 6.83 -20.53
C ALA A 208 2.83 7.22 -21.92
N MET A 209 1.52 7.12 -22.15
CA MET A 209 0.91 7.60 -23.40
C MET A 209 -0.54 8.02 -23.15
N PRO A 210 -1.12 8.88 -24.00
CA PRO A 210 -2.53 9.24 -23.90
C PRO A 210 -3.43 7.98 -23.84
N LEU A 211 -4.45 7.97 -22.97
CA LEU A 211 -5.29 6.79 -22.70
C LEU A 211 -5.91 6.18 -23.96
N GLU A 212 -6.30 7.01 -24.94
CA GLU A 212 -6.85 6.57 -26.22
C GLU A 212 -5.85 5.72 -27.01
N LYS A 213 -4.61 6.21 -27.10
CA LYS A 213 -3.48 5.52 -27.74
C LYS A 213 -3.14 4.24 -26.98
N TYR A 214 -3.09 4.30 -25.65
CA TYR A 214 -2.87 3.13 -24.78
C TYR A 214 -3.89 2.02 -25.06
N THR A 215 -5.19 2.37 -25.04
CA THR A 215 -6.28 1.40 -25.22
C THR A 215 -6.22 0.75 -26.60
N ARG A 216 -5.89 1.53 -27.64
CA ARG A 216 -5.69 1.04 -29.01
C ARG A 216 -4.50 0.08 -29.11
N VAL A 217 -3.37 0.43 -28.50
CA VAL A 217 -2.14 -0.39 -28.49
C VAL A 217 -2.37 -1.70 -27.76
N ILE A 218 -2.92 -1.67 -26.54
CA ILE A 218 -3.23 -2.88 -25.76
C ILE A 218 -4.16 -3.80 -26.54
N ARG A 219 -5.25 -3.26 -27.12
CA ARG A 219 -6.20 -4.06 -27.90
C ARG A 219 -5.52 -4.73 -29.10
N ARG A 220 -4.61 -4.02 -29.79
CA ARG A 220 -3.88 -4.53 -30.96
C ARG A 220 -2.88 -5.62 -30.59
N LEU A 221 -2.12 -5.41 -29.52
CA LEU A 221 -1.13 -6.39 -29.05
C LEU A 221 -1.79 -7.64 -28.48
N SER A 222 -2.86 -7.49 -27.69
CA SER A 222 -3.59 -8.61 -27.07
C SER A 222 -4.24 -9.51 -28.12
N LYS A 223 -4.84 -8.95 -29.18
CA LYS A 223 -5.44 -9.74 -30.27
C LYS A 223 -4.45 -10.60 -31.03
N ARG A 224 -3.16 -10.23 -31.07
CA ARG A 224 -2.14 -10.92 -31.86
C ARG A 224 -1.18 -11.80 -31.04
N LYS A 225 -1.39 -11.96 -29.73
CA LYS A 225 -0.44 -12.59 -28.78
C LYS A 225 0.98 -11.96 -28.75
N LYS A 226 1.24 -10.90 -29.54
CA LYS A 226 2.51 -10.17 -29.63
C LYS A 226 2.94 -9.46 -28.35
N VAL A 227 2.05 -9.31 -27.35
CA VAL A 227 2.42 -8.77 -26.03
C VAL A 227 3.55 -9.57 -25.41
N TYR A 228 3.52 -10.90 -25.54
CA TYR A 228 4.54 -11.76 -24.94
C TYR A 228 5.89 -11.64 -25.67
N GLU A 229 5.86 -11.64 -27.00
CA GLU A 229 7.04 -11.46 -27.85
C GLU A 229 7.72 -10.11 -27.56
N LEU A 230 6.95 -9.02 -27.56
CA LEU A 230 7.45 -7.69 -27.22
C LEU A 230 8.14 -7.68 -25.85
N LYS A 231 7.48 -8.23 -24.82
CA LYS A 231 8.05 -8.25 -23.47
C LYS A 231 9.31 -9.12 -23.39
N ARG A 232 9.36 -10.23 -24.13
CA ARG A 232 10.52 -11.12 -24.19
C ARG A 232 11.69 -10.47 -24.92
N ASP A 233 11.44 -9.73 -25.99
CA ASP A 233 12.48 -8.98 -26.71
C ASP A 233 13.07 -7.87 -25.85
N ILE A 234 12.24 -7.12 -25.13
CA ILE A 234 12.72 -6.12 -24.16
C ILE A 234 13.53 -6.80 -23.06
N ALA A 235 13.09 -7.95 -22.53
CA ALA A 235 13.85 -8.69 -21.51
C ALA A 235 15.21 -9.16 -22.03
N ARG A 236 15.28 -9.68 -23.26
CA ARG A 236 16.55 -10.07 -23.90
C ARG A 236 17.50 -8.87 -24.04
N TYR A 237 16.97 -7.70 -24.41
CA TYR A 237 17.77 -6.48 -24.48
C TYR A 237 18.26 -6.03 -23.09
N VAL A 238 17.40 -6.06 -22.07
CA VAL A 238 17.81 -5.75 -20.69
C VAL A 238 18.93 -6.67 -20.22
N ASN A 239 18.88 -7.96 -20.58
CA ASN A 239 19.92 -8.93 -20.24
C ASN A 239 21.22 -8.74 -21.05
N SER A 240 21.20 -7.98 -22.15
CA SER A 240 22.40 -7.66 -22.93
C SER A 240 23.27 -6.55 -22.31
N GLY A 241 22.79 -5.89 -21.25
CA GLY A 241 23.56 -4.90 -20.49
C GLY A 241 22.88 -3.53 -20.40
N VAL A 242 23.60 -2.46 -20.74
CA VAL A 242 23.18 -1.06 -20.52
C VAL A 242 21.82 -0.79 -21.19
N VAL A 243 20.81 -0.51 -20.38
CA VAL A 243 19.44 -0.28 -20.81
C VAL A 243 19.27 1.18 -21.21
N ASP A 244 19.23 1.46 -22.51
CA ASP A 244 19.00 2.80 -23.05
C ASP A 244 17.56 3.01 -23.57
N LYS A 245 17.06 4.25 -23.46
CA LYS A 245 15.72 4.64 -23.90
C LYS A 245 15.57 4.51 -25.41
N ARG A 246 16.61 4.84 -26.19
CA ARG A 246 16.57 4.76 -27.66
C ARG A 246 16.40 3.33 -28.15
N ALA A 247 17.10 2.38 -27.53
CA ALA A 247 16.97 0.97 -27.85
C ALA A 247 15.58 0.44 -27.50
N ILE A 248 15.03 0.78 -26.33
CA ILE A 248 13.64 0.43 -25.98
C ILE A 248 12.66 1.01 -27.00
N ARG A 249 12.83 2.27 -27.41
CA ARG A 249 12.03 2.91 -28.46
C ARG A 249 12.10 2.15 -29.79
N SER A 250 13.29 1.71 -30.19
CA SER A 250 13.48 0.92 -31.41
C SER A 250 12.75 -0.42 -31.35
N ILE A 251 12.77 -1.10 -30.20
CA ILE A 251 12.05 -2.36 -29.99
C ILE A 251 10.54 -2.10 -30.04
N LEU A 252 10.05 -1.07 -29.37
CA LEU A 252 8.63 -0.69 -29.40
C LEU A 252 8.14 -0.36 -30.82
N ALA A 253 8.96 0.31 -31.63
CA ALA A 253 8.65 0.63 -33.02
C ALA A 253 8.45 -0.62 -33.88
N LYS A 254 9.22 -1.71 -33.66
CA LYS A 254 9.02 -3.02 -34.35
C LYS A 254 7.61 -3.59 -34.13
N TYR A 255 6.99 -3.26 -33.01
CA TYR A 255 5.64 -3.70 -32.66
C TYR A 255 4.56 -2.64 -33.00
N GLY A 256 4.94 -1.57 -33.70
CA GLY A 256 4.05 -0.48 -34.11
C GLY A 256 3.68 0.48 -32.98
N ILE A 257 4.50 0.55 -31.94
CA ILE A 257 4.32 1.44 -30.78
C ILE A 257 5.31 2.59 -30.92
N PHE A 258 4.82 3.73 -31.40
CA PHE A 258 5.61 4.94 -31.53
C PHE A 258 5.38 5.81 -30.29
N VAL A 259 6.41 5.96 -29.45
CA VAL A 259 6.38 6.79 -28.25
C VAL A 259 7.59 7.72 -28.26
N ASP A 260 7.42 8.92 -27.72
CA ASP A 260 8.51 9.87 -27.58
C ASP A 260 9.44 9.45 -26.45
N GLU A 261 10.73 9.72 -26.60
CA GLU A 261 11.75 9.30 -25.63
C GLU A 261 11.49 9.86 -24.23
N ASN A 262 10.92 11.08 -24.15
CA ASN A 262 10.55 11.75 -22.90
C ASN A 262 9.42 11.02 -22.14
N THR A 263 8.64 10.20 -22.83
CA THR A 263 7.55 9.41 -22.21
C THR A 263 8.02 8.06 -21.67
N ILE A 264 9.27 7.67 -21.98
CA ILE A 264 9.91 6.45 -21.48
C ILE A 264 10.68 6.78 -20.20
N GLY A 265 10.20 6.23 -19.08
CA GLY A 265 10.91 6.23 -17.81
C GLY A 265 11.63 4.91 -17.61
N ILE A 266 12.90 4.94 -17.21
CA ILE A 266 13.65 3.76 -16.78
C ILE A 266 14.04 4.01 -15.33
N LYS A 267 13.66 3.08 -14.45
CA LYS A 267 14.07 3.06 -13.05
C LYS A 267 14.81 1.76 -12.79
N THR A 268 16.02 1.86 -12.27
CA THR A 268 16.86 0.71 -11.91
C THR A 268 17.00 0.65 -10.40
N ILE A 269 16.82 -0.52 -9.81
CA ILE A 269 16.94 -0.75 -8.36
C ILE A 269 17.88 -1.92 -8.15
N ASP A 270 18.97 -1.71 -7.43
CA ASP A 270 19.78 -2.81 -6.88
C ASP A 270 19.11 -3.34 -5.62
N LEU A 271 18.23 -4.33 -5.81
CA LEU A 271 17.38 -4.83 -4.74
C LEU A 271 18.19 -5.65 -3.73
N TYR A 272 19.24 -6.34 -4.19
CA TYR A 272 20.13 -7.08 -3.31
C TYR A 272 20.84 -6.16 -2.32
N LYS A 273 21.44 -5.07 -2.82
CA LYS A 273 22.16 -4.10 -1.99
C LYS A 273 21.23 -3.35 -1.05
N LEU A 274 20.03 -2.97 -1.52
CA LEU A 274 19.02 -2.32 -0.70
C LEU A 274 18.60 -3.20 0.48
N VAL A 275 18.21 -4.46 0.22
CA VAL A 275 17.85 -5.41 1.27
C VAL A 275 19.04 -5.67 2.20
N SER A 276 20.25 -5.83 1.66
CA SER A 276 21.45 -6.03 2.47
C SER A 276 21.70 -4.86 3.42
N ARG A 277 21.53 -3.61 2.95
CA ARG A 277 21.69 -2.40 3.77
C ARG A 277 20.68 -2.40 4.93
N VAL A 278 19.41 -2.64 4.64
CA VAL A 278 18.35 -2.69 5.66
C VAL A 278 18.62 -3.77 6.70
N PHE A 279 18.84 -5.01 6.27
CA PHE A 279 19.05 -6.13 7.20
C PHE A 279 20.30 -5.95 8.06
N THR A 280 21.35 -5.32 7.52
CA THR A 280 22.55 -4.96 8.30
C THR A 280 22.24 -3.94 9.39
N ARG A 281 21.41 -2.91 9.11
CA ARG A 281 20.97 -1.93 10.14
C ARG A 281 20.22 -2.61 11.29
N PHE A 282 19.47 -3.67 10.99
CA PHE A 282 18.74 -4.47 11.97
C PHE A 282 19.59 -5.57 12.64
N LYS A 283 20.89 -5.69 12.29
CA LYS A 283 21.80 -6.76 12.74
C LYS A 283 21.28 -8.17 12.42
N LEU A 284 20.66 -8.33 11.24
CA LEU A 284 20.10 -9.58 10.76
C LEU A 284 20.90 -10.13 9.58
N SER A 285 20.91 -11.46 9.44
CA SER A 285 21.33 -12.09 8.19
C SER A 285 20.32 -11.81 7.07
N LYS A 286 20.81 -11.69 5.85
CA LYS A 286 19.99 -11.40 4.68
C LYS A 286 19.07 -12.60 4.37
N PRO A 287 17.76 -12.38 4.13
CA PRO A 287 16.82 -13.45 3.77
C PRO A 287 17.03 -13.90 2.32
N SER A 288 16.35 -14.96 1.93
CA SER A 288 16.14 -15.25 0.51
C SER A 288 15.18 -14.21 -0.08
N ILE A 289 15.54 -13.59 -1.20
CA ILE A 289 14.78 -12.48 -1.79
C ILE A 289 14.11 -12.96 -3.07
N TYR A 290 12.79 -12.74 -3.16
CA TYR A 290 12.00 -13.07 -4.34
C TYR A 290 11.13 -11.90 -4.78
N ILE A 291 10.89 -11.81 -6.10
CA ILE A 291 9.94 -10.88 -6.69
C ILE A 291 8.74 -11.66 -7.21
N ILE A 292 7.53 -11.22 -6.87
CA ILE A 292 6.28 -11.67 -7.50
C ILE A 292 5.88 -10.65 -8.57
N ASN A 293 5.68 -11.11 -9.79
CA ASN A 293 5.14 -10.31 -10.89
C ASN A 293 3.62 -10.12 -10.69
N SER A 294 3.28 -9.14 -9.87
CA SER A 294 1.91 -8.72 -9.55
C SER A 294 1.87 -7.20 -9.40
N LEU A 295 0.84 -6.56 -9.98
CA LEU A 295 0.66 -5.10 -9.90
C LEU A 295 0.10 -4.66 -8.55
N THR A 296 -0.45 -5.58 -7.76
CA THR A 296 -0.92 -5.28 -6.41
C THR A 296 0.29 -5.03 -5.51
N PRO A 297 0.49 -3.82 -4.97
CA PRO A 297 1.65 -3.50 -4.15
C PRO A 297 1.58 -4.26 -2.83
N ASN A 298 2.59 -5.09 -2.56
CA ASN A 298 2.75 -5.77 -1.28
C ASN A 298 4.22 -6.18 -1.06
N ALA A 299 4.61 -6.30 0.20
CA ALA A 299 5.80 -7.01 0.64
C ALA A 299 5.38 -8.00 1.73
N LEU A 300 6.08 -9.11 1.83
CA LEU A 300 5.84 -10.10 2.87
C LEU A 300 7.15 -10.77 3.24
N ILE A 301 7.42 -10.83 4.53
CA ILE A 301 8.45 -11.71 5.07
C ILE A 301 7.84 -12.90 5.82
N SER A 302 8.45 -14.06 5.65
CA SER A 302 8.05 -15.29 6.34
C SER A 302 9.30 -16.07 6.75
N GLY A 303 9.32 -16.64 7.95
CA GLY A 303 10.46 -17.39 8.46
C GLY A 303 10.49 -17.53 9.97
N ILE A 304 11.19 -18.56 10.45
CA ILE A 304 11.36 -18.84 11.89
C ILE A 304 12.47 -17.98 12.47
N CYS A 305 13.52 -17.75 11.67
CA CYS A 305 14.62 -16.88 12.03
C CYS A 305 15.21 -16.25 10.77
N SER A 306 16.11 -15.29 10.97
CA SER A 306 16.74 -14.55 9.88
C SER A 306 17.51 -15.41 8.86
N ARG A 307 18.01 -16.60 9.25
CA ARG A 307 18.66 -17.54 8.33
C ARG A 307 17.67 -18.39 7.54
N PHE A 308 16.48 -18.63 8.11
CA PHE A 308 15.41 -19.41 7.51
C PHE A 308 14.20 -18.51 7.25
N SER A 309 14.43 -17.46 6.46
CA SER A 309 13.39 -16.53 6.06
C SER A 309 13.44 -16.20 4.57
N THR A 310 12.24 -15.93 4.06
CA THR A 310 11.96 -15.56 2.68
C THR A 310 11.28 -14.21 2.69
N LEU A 311 11.90 -13.23 2.03
CA LEU A 311 11.34 -11.92 1.73
C LEU A 311 10.82 -11.91 0.31
N THR A 312 9.56 -11.56 0.14
CA THR A 312 8.90 -11.49 -1.16
C THR A 312 8.35 -10.10 -1.40
N ILE A 313 8.63 -9.54 -2.57
CA ILE A 313 8.25 -8.17 -2.94
C ILE A 313 7.49 -8.21 -4.25
N THR A 314 6.34 -7.55 -4.35
CA THR A 314 5.63 -7.50 -5.63
C THR A 314 6.21 -6.43 -6.55
N SER A 315 6.16 -6.67 -7.86
CA SER A 315 6.52 -5.66 -8.87
C SER A 315 5.75 -4.35 -8.68
N GLY A 316 4.48 -4.42 -8.28
CA GLY A 316 3.63 -3.27 -7.99
C GLY A 316 4.17 -2.39 -6.87
N LEU A 317 4.81 -2.98 -5.86
CA LEU A 317 5.44 -2.23 -4.78
C LEU A 317 6.67 -1.46 -5.29
N LEU A 318 7.55 -2.13 -6.05
CA LEU A 318 8.76 -1.53 -6.63
C LEU A 318 8.44 -0.38 -7.60
N ILE A 319 7.32 -0.50 -8.32
CA ILE A 319 6.79 0.54 -9.22
C ILE A 319 6.31 1.76 -8.43
N LYS A 320 5.60 1.54 -7.32
CA LYS A 320 4.85 2.58 -6.61
C LYS A 320 5.69 3.41 -5.64
N LEU A 321 6.71 2.80 -5.03
CA LEU A 321 7.52 3.41 -3.99
C LEU A 321 8.85 3.99 -4.52
N SER A 322 9.34 5.07 -3.91
CA SER A 322 10.74 5.52 -4.05
C SER A 322 11.71 4.54 -3.36
N GLU A 323 13.02 4.71 -3.55
CA GLU A 323 14.01 3.86 -2.86
C GLU A 323 13.94 4.04 -1.33
N GLU A 324 13.80 5.28 -0.85
CA GLU A 324 13.65 5.59 0.58
C GLU A 324 12.36 4.99 1.18
N GLU A 325 11.25 5.11 0.46
CA GLU A 325 9.96 4.53 0.86
C GLU A 325 10.04 3.00 0.89
N LEU A 326 10.71 2.40 -0.10
CA LEU A 326 10.95 0.96 -0.13
C LEU A 326 11.87 0.54 1.02
N GLU A 327 12.91 1.31 1.33
CA GLU A 327 13.79 1.06 2.46
C GLU A 327 13.02 1.04 3.80
N ALA A 328 12.10 1.99 3.98
CA ALA A 328 11.24 2.07 5.15
C ALA A 328 10.30 0.85 5.28
N VAL A 329 9.67 0.43 4.17
CA VAL A 329 8.82 -0.77 4.15
C VAL A 329 9.64 -2.03 4.41
N LEU A 330 10.85 -2.15 3.84
CA LEU A 330 11.76 -3.26 4.15
C LEU A 330 12.21 -3.25 5.61
N GLY A 331 12.36 -2.07 6.22
CA GLY A 331 12.64 -1.92 7.65
C GLY A 331 11.50 -2.46 8.52
N HIS A 332 10.25 -2.24 8.12
CA HIS A 332 9.07 -2.81 8.76
C HIS A 332 9.10 -4.35 8.71
N GLU A 333 9.33 -4.92 7.51
CA GLU A 333 9.49 -6.39 7.38
C GLU A 333 10.67 -6.93 8.21
N ALA A 334 11.80 -6.22 8.24
CA ALA A 334 12.97 -6.62 9.02
C ALA A 334 12.68 -6.62 10.54
N SER A 335 11.86 -5.68 11.04
CA SER A 335 11.44 -5.63 12.45
C SER A 335 10.69 -6.89 12.88
N HIS A 336 9.84 -7.46 12.02
CA HIS A 336 9.13 -8.71 12.33
C HIS A 336 10.08 -9.89 12.56
N ILE A 337 11.13 -10.01 11.76
CA ILE A 337 12.15 -11.06 11.94
C ILE A 337 12.99 -10.79 13.18
N LYS A 338 13.40 -9.54 13.40
CA LYS A 338 14.20 -9.16 14.57
C LYS A 338 13.49 -9.50 15.88
N ASN A 339 12.19 -9.22 15.96
CA ASN A 339 11.39 -9.45 17.15
C ASN A 339 10.74 -10.84 17.22
N LYS A 340 10.99 -11.71 16.23
CA LYS A 340 10.45 -13.07 16.19
C LYS A 340 8.91 -13.09 16.21
N ASP A 341 8.27 -12.19 15.47
CA ASP A 341 6.81 -12.04 15.47
C ASP A 341 6.10 -13.24 14.86
N ILE A 342 6.64 -13.70 13.74
CA ILE A 342 6.13 -14.87 13.02
C ILE A 342 6.14 -16.11 13.93
N PRO A 343 7.28 -16.55 14.50
CA PRO A 343 7.28 -17.71 15.39
C PRO A 343 6.51 -17.46 16.70
N THR A 344 6.41 -16.22 17.19
CA THR A 344 5.57 -15.91 18.38
C THR A 344 4.09 -16.13 18.09
N LEU A 345 3.58 -15.61 16.96
CA LEU A 345 2.21 -15.85 16.52
C LEU A 345 1.97 -17.32 16.17
N PHE A 346 2.97 -18.02 15.64
CA PHE A 346 2.88 -19.46 15.39
C PHE A 346 2.77 -20.25 16.69
N LEU A 347 3.57 -19.92 17.71
CA LEU A 347 3.49 -20.56 19.02
C LEU A 347 2.14 -20.28 19.68
N LEU A 348 1.69 -19.02 19.72
CA LEU A 348 0.40 -18.64 20.28
C LEU A 348 -0.76 -19.35 19.60
N SER A 349 -0.77 -19.39 18.26
CA SER A 349 -1.82 -20.08 17.51
C SER A 349 -1.77 -21.60 17.68
N SER A 350 -0.58 -22.20 17.79
CA SER A 350 -0.42 -23.64 18.05
C SER A 350 -0.93 -24.01 19.43
N LEU A 351 -0.58 -23.23 20.47
CA LEU A 351 -1.07 -23.44 21.83
C LEU A 351 -2.59 -23.28 21.90
N ALA A 352 -3.14 -22.28 21.23
CA ALA A 352 -4.58 -22.07 21.20
C ALA A 352 -5.30 -23.22 20.47
N TYR A 353 -4.73 -23.74 19.38
CA TYR A 353 -5.25 -24.89 18.65
C TYR A 353 -5.25 -26.15 19.53
N ILE A 354 -4.13 -26.45 20.20
CA ILE A 354 -4.02 -27.58 21.13
C ILE A 354 -5.06 -27.43 22.26
N PHE A 355 -5.13 -26.26 22.89
CA PHE A 355 -6.12 -25.98 23.94
C PHE A 355 -7.56 -26.26 23.47
N GLN A 356 -7.92 -25.80 22.28
CA GLN A 356 -9.25 -26.02 21.69
C GLN A 356 -9.51 -27.49 21.35
N ALA A 357 -8.51 -28.19 20.80
CA ALA A 357 -8.63 -29.57 20.38
C ALA A 357 -8.76 -30.53 21.57
N TYR A 358 -8.16 -30.24 22.72
CA TYR A 358 -8.17 -31.14 23.88
C TYR A 358 -9.21 -30.80 24.95
N LEU A 359 -9.59 -29.53 25.15
CA LEU A 359 -10.50 -29.16 26.27
C LEU A 359 -11.97 -29.09 25.91
N VAL A 360 -12.32 -28.97 24.62
CA VAL A 360 -13.73 -28.75 24.22
C VAL A 360 -14.46 -30.07 23.90
N LEU A 361 -13.74 -31.17 23.69
CA LEU A 361 -14.32 -32.43 23.24
C LEU A 361 -14.83 -33.35 24.35
N ASP A 362 -14.35 -33.19 25.59
CA ASP A 362 -14.59 -34.19 26.64
C ASP A 362 -15.75 -33.87 27.60
N PHE A 363 -16.45 -32.73 27.49
CA PHE A 363 -17.28 -32.24 28.59
C PHE A 363 -18.75 -31.87 28.31
N LEU A 364 -19.23 -31.84 27.05
CA LEU A 364 -20.60 -31.39 26.72
C LEU A 364 -21.21 -32.23 25.57
N GLY A 365 -22.54 -32.25 25.44
CA GLY A 365 -23.24 -32.95 24.35
C GLY A 365 -22.96 -32.36 22.95
N PRO A 366 -23.07 -33.14 21.86
CA PRO A 366 -22.48 -32.84 20.54
C PRO A 366 -22.91 -31.50 19.91
N CYS A 367 -24.17 -31.07 20.08
CA CYS A 367 -24.65 -29.80 19.51
C CYS A 367 -24.22 -28.55 20.29
N LEU A 368 -24.24 -28.60 21.63
CA LEU A 368 -23.79 -27.49 22.47
C LEU A 368 -22.27 -27.32 22.43
N VAL A 369 -21.52 -28.43 22.33
CA VAL A 369 -20.08 -28.42 22.06
C VAL A 369 -19.78 -27.71 20.76
N PHE A 370 -20.53 -27.98 19.69
CA PHE A 370 -20.25 -27.38 18.40
C PHE A 370 -20.39 -25.84 18.41
N ILE A 371 -21.50 -25.32 18.94
CA ILE A 371 -21.73 -23.87 19.01
C ILE A 371 -20.69 -23.19 19.89
N PHE A 372 -20.41 -23.77 21.07
CA PHE A 372 -19.41 -23.25 22.00
C PHE A 372 -17.99 -23.30 21.38
N TYR A 373 -17.64 -24.40 20.72
CA TYR A 373 -16.36 -24.57 20.02
C TYR A 373 -16.18 -23.53 18.91
N VAL A 374 -17.21 -23.31 18.10
CA VAL A 374 -17.18 -22.27 17.07
C VAL A 374 -17.00 -20.90 17.71
N ALA A 375 -17.80 -20.55 18.72
CA ALA A 375 -17.68 -19.27 19.41
C ALA A 375 -16.28 -19.05 20.02
N LEU A 376 -15.72 -20.07 20.68
CA LEU A 376 -14.37 -20.04 21.23
C LEU A 376 -13.30 -19.85 20.14
N ASN A 377 -13.44 -20.55 19.01
CA ASN A 377 -12.55 -20.38 17.86
C ASN A 377 -12.58 -18.96 17.32
N LEU A 378 -13.78 -18.38 17.17
CA LEU A 378 -13.93 -17.00 16.71
C LEU A 378 -13.32 -16.00 17.69
N ALA A 379 -13.49 -16.22 19.00
CA ALA A 379 -12.90 -15.38 20.05
C ALA A 379 -11.37 -15.44 20.02
N VAL A 380 -10.79 -16.63 19.98
CA VAL A 380 -9.34 -16.84 19.89
C VAL A 380 -8.77 -16.25 18.61
N LEU A 381 -9.42 -16.49 17.46
CA LEU A 381 -9.00 -15.93 16.17
C LEU A 381 -8.97 -14.41 16.22
N THR A 382 -10.01 -13.80 16.80
CA THR A 382 -10.10 -12.36 16.96
C THR A 382 -8.99 -11.83 17.87
N GLY A 383 -8.70 -12.53 18.98
CA GLY A 383 -7.58 -12.21 19.88
C GLY A 383 -6.22 -12.29 19.18
N LEU A 384 -5.95 -13.35 18.42
CA LEU A 384 -4.71 -13.52 17.66
C LEU A 384 -4.52 -12.39 16.62
N PHE A 385 -5.57 -12.04 15.88
CA PHE A 385 -5.51 -10.92 14.94
C PHE A 385 -5.36 -9.58 15.65
N PHE A 386 -5.90 -9.41 16.85
CA PHE A 386 -5.68 -8.20 17.64
C PHE A 386 -4.23 -8.08 18.13
N VAL A 387 -3.63 -9.19 18.61
CA VAL A 387 -2.21 -9.23 18.95
C VAL A 387 -1.35 -8.92 17.72
N ALA A 388 -1.66 -9.51 16.56
CA ALA A 388 -0.96 -9.21 15.31
C ALA A 388 -1.00 -7.71 14.97
N LYS A 389 -2.15 -7.04 15.17
CA LYS A 389 -2.27 -5.58 14.96
C LYS A 389 -1.35 -4.76 15.87
N ILE A 390 -1.11 -5.19 17.10
CA ILE A 390 -0.18 -4.52 18.01
C ILE A 390 1.27 -4.70 17.54
N LEU A 391 1.63 -5.91 17.10
CA LEU A 391 2.96 -6.20 16.57
C LEU A 391 3.26 -5.39 15.30
N GLU A 392 2.26 -5.16 14.45
CA GLU A 392 2.33 -4.28 13.27
C GLU A 392 2.67 -2.84 13.61
N VAL A 393 2.00 -2.25 14.62
CA VAL A 393 2.32 -0.88 15.06
C VAL A 393 3.70 -0.80 15.69
N ARG A 394 4.13 -1.85 16.41
CA ARG A 394 5.50 -1.91 16.92
C ARG A 394 6.52 -1.96 15.78
N ALA A 395 6.25 -2.76 14.75
CA ALA A 395 7.11 -2.87 13.58
C ALA A 395 7.20 -1.54 12.81
N ASP A 396 6.13 -0.76 12.72
CA ASP A 396 6.15 0.60 12.15
C ASP A 396 7.08 1.54 12.92
N ILE A 397 6.94 1.55 14.24
CA ILE A 397 7.72 2.42 15.13
C ILE A 397 9.20 2.05 15.03
N GLU A 398 9.52 0.76 15.09
CA GLU A 398 10.90 0.30 14.92
C GLU A 398 11.45 0.61 13.54
N ALA A 399 10.69 0.38 12.47
CA ALA A 399 11.10 0.73 11.12
C ALA A 399 11.50 2.20 11.05
N ALA A 400 10.65 3.11 11.54
CA ALA A 400 10.94 4.54 11.57
C ALA A 400 12.20 4.87 12.37
N LEU A 401 12.44 4.20 13.51
CA LEU A 401 13.64 4.40 14.33
C LEU A 401 14.91 3.91 13.64
N PHE A 402 14.88 2.77 12.96
CA PHE A 402 16.05 2.16 12.31
C PHE A 402 16.34 2.70 10.91
N THR A 403 15.35 3.28 10.21
CA THR A 403 15.53 3.87 8.88
C THR A 403 15.73 5.39 8.89
N GLY A 404 15.79 6.02 10.06
CA GLY A 404 16.15 7.44 10.20
C GLY A 404 14.97 8.42 10.10
N GLY A 405 13.73 7.96 10.33
CA GLY A 405 12.54 8.81 10.38
C GLY A 405 11.25 8.11 9.93
N SER A 406 10.09 8.69 10.26
CA SER A 406 8.78 8.14 9.88
C SER A 406 8.23 8.65 8.55
N GLU A 407 8.80 9.72 7.97
CA GLU A 407 8.22 10.35 6.76
C GLU A 407 8.18 9.41 5.56
N ALA A 408 9.27 8.67 5.30
CA ALA A 408 9.31 7.70 4.21
C ALA A 408 8.26 6.61 4.38
N LEU A 409 8.09 6.07 5.60
CA LEU A 409 7.07 5.06 5.88
C LEU A 409 5.65 5.62 5.74
N LYS A 410 5.39 6.82 6.31
CA LYS A 410 4.08 7.49 6.19
C LYS A 410 3.73 7.78 4.73
N SER A 411 4.69 8.25 3.93
CA SER A 411 4.50 8.47 2.50
C SER A 411 4.19 7.18 1.75
N ALA A 412 4.96 6.11 2.01
CA ALA A 412 4.72 4.79 1.44
C ALA A 412 3.30 4.27 1.78
N MET A 413 2.91 4.37 3.04
CA MET A 413 1.58 3.96 3.53
C MET A 413 0.47 4.77 2.86
N ARG A 414 0.60 6.09 2.75
CA ARG A 414 -0.40 6.94 2.05
C ARG A 414 -0.53 6.53 0.58
N LYS A 415 0.58 6.23 -0.11
CA LYS A 415 0.56 5.74 -1.49
C LYS A 415 -0.15 4.39 -1.60
N ILE A 416 0.21 3.41 -0.77
CA ILE A 416 -0.32 2.04 -0.89
C ILE A 416 -1.78 1.96 -0.44
N ALA A 417 -2.15 2.70 0.60
CA ALA A 417 -3.41 2.55 1.32
C ALA A 417 -4.36 3.75 1.18
N TYR A 418 -4.25 4.55 0.13
CA TYR A 418 -5.11 5.71 -0.10
C TYR A 418 -6.61 5.43 0.03
N GLN A 419 -7.12 4.41 -0.69
CA GLN A 419 -8.53 3.99 -0.61
C GLN A 419 -8.92 3.59 0.82
N LYS A 420 -7.98 2.92 1.52
CA LYS A 420 -8.19 2.50 2.89
C LYS A 420 -8.35 3.69 3.84
N ILE A 421 -7.54 4.73 3.67
CA ILE A 421 -7.60 5.95 4.49
C ILE A 421 -8.94 6.68 4.29
N ILE A 422 -9.45 6.73 3.05
CA ILE A 422 -10.77 7.33 2.76
C ILE A 422 -11.88 6.58 3.49
N GLU A 423 -11.89 5.25 3.40
CA GLU A 423 -12.91 4.43 4.05
C GLU A 423 -12.89 4.58 5.59
N GLU A 424 -11.71 4.76 6.19
CA GLU A 424 -11.54 4.94 7.65
C GLU A 424 -12.00 6.30 8.18
N ARG A 425 -12.40 7.24 7.30
CA ARG A 425 -13.03 8.50 7.74
C ARG A 425 -14.35 8.27 8.47
N SER A 426 -15.04 7.16 8.18
CA SER A 426 -16.24 6.75 8.92
C SER A 426 -15.84 6.04 10.22
N PRO A 427 -16.32 6.50 11.39
CA PRO A 427 -16.07 5.83 12.67
C PRO A 427 -16.48 4.36 12.67
N VAL A 428 -17.64 4.04 12.09
CA VAL A 428 -18.13 2.65 11.93
C VAL A 428 -17.13 1.82 11.13
N ARG A 429 -16.70 2.30 9.96
CA ARG A 429 -15.78 1.55 9.09
C ARG A 429 -14.41 1.38 9.72
N LYS A 430 -13.93 2.39 10.46
CA LYS A 430 -12.67 2.30 11.22
C LYS A 430 -12.78 1.28 12.35
N LEU A 431 -13.90 1.26 13.09
CA LEU A 431 -14.15 0.27 14.14
C LEU A 431 -14.23 -1.16 13.58
N MET A 432 -14.97 -1.35 12.47
CA MET A 432 -15.05 -2.65 11.78
C MET A 432 -13.66 -3.17 11.37
N ARG A 433 -12.71 -2.29 11.04
CA ARG A 433 -11.33 -2.68 10.72
C ARG A 433 -10.50 -3.12 11.92
N TRP A 434 -10.74 -2.56 13.09
CA TRP A 434 -10.11 -3.04 14.33
C TRP A 434 -10.47 -4.50 14.61
N PHE A 435 -11.72 -4.90 14.36
CA PHE A 435 -12.22 -6.26 14.59
C PHE A 435 -12.14 -7.18 13.36
N ALA A 436 -11.82 -6.64 12.18
CA ALA A 436 -11.61 -7.47 10.99
C ALA A 436 -10.46 -8.46 11.20
N TRP A 437 -10.64 -9.70 10.71
CA TRP A 437 -9.61 -10.74 10.67
C TRP A 437 -8.56 -10.46 9.58
N LYS A 438 -7.84 -9.36 9.79
CA LYS A 438 -6.70 -8.88 9.00
C LYS A 438 -5.59 -8.51 9.99
N GLN A 439 -4.35 -8.76 9.59
CA GLN A 439 -3.18 -8.51 10.44
C GLN A 439 -2.96 -7.02 10.70
N HIS A 440 -3.19 -6.17 9.70
CA HIS A 440 -2.94 -4.73 9.83
C HIS A 440 -4.08 -4.01 10.58
N PRO A 441 -3.74 -3.10 11.53
CA PRO A 441 -4.69 -2.19 12.13
C PRO A 441 -5.12 -1.09 11.13
N PRO A 442 -6.09 -0.24 11.51
CA PRO A 442 -6.46 0.92 10.70
C PRO A 442 -5.25 1.77 10.33
N VAL A 443 -5.16 2.15 9.06
CA VAL A 443 -4.02 2.90 8.52
C VAL A 443 -3.90 4.28 9.14
N THR A 444 -5.04 4.95 9.36
CA THR A 444 -5.13 6.23 10.08
C THR A 444 -4.56 6.14 11.49
N PHE A 445 -4.78 5.03 12.20
CA PHE A 445 -4.20 4.80 13.52
C PHE A 445 -2.68 4.63 13.45
N ARG A 446 -2.19 3.83 12.50
CA ARG A 446 -0.74 3.66 12.28
C ARG A 446 -0.04 4.99 11.96
N LEU A 447 -0.63 5.79 11.08
CA LEU A 447 -0.11 7.14 10.75
C LEU A 447 -0.06 8.04 11.99
N TYR A 448 -1.12 8.04 12.81
CA TYR A 448 -1.15 8.78 14.07
C TYR A 448 -0.03 8.34 15.04
N MET A 449 0.20 7.03 15.17
CA MET A 449 1.28 6.50 16.01
C MET A 449 2.67 6.91 15.50
N LEU A 450 2.87 6.95 14.18
CA LEU A 450 4.10 7.41 13.55
C LEU A 450 4.34 8.92 13.67
N ASP A 451 3.27 9.73 13.73
CA ASP A 451 3.37 11.17 14.04
C ASP A 451 3.68 11.40 15.54
N SER A 452 3.26 10.47 16.40
CA SER A 452 3.42 10.55 17.85
C SER A 452 4.76 10.00 18.36
N LEU A 453 5.71 9.65 17.48
CA LEU A 453 6.98 9.00 17.84
C LEU A 453 7.79 9.75 18.91
N CYS A 454 7.78 11.09 18.87
CA CYS A 454 8.48 11.91 19.86
C CYS A 454 7.96 11.73 21.31
N TRP A 455 6.72 11.26 21.47
CA TRP A 455 6.05 11.10 22.77
C TRP A 455 6.21 9.71 23.39
N LEU A 456 6.80 8.76 22.66
CA LEU A 456 7.08 7.41 23.16
C LEU A 456 8.33 7.43 24.07
N GLY A 457 8.22 8.07 25.24
CA GLY A 457 9.29 8.11 26.27
C GLY A 457 9.61 6.74 26.89
N LYS A 458 10.30 6.70 28.04
CA LYS A 458 10.67 5.46 28.77
C LYS A 458 9.41 4.62 29.15
N GLY A 459 9.53 3.29 29.12
CA GLY A 459 8.46 2.32 29.44
C GLY A 459 8.27 1.22 28.38
N SER A 460 7.42 0.23 28.66
CA SER A 460 7.13 -0.86 27.71
C SER A 460 6.36 -0.34 26.49
N LEU A 461 7.00 -0.41 25.31
CA LEU A 461 6.44 0.04 24.03
C LEU A 461 5.10 -0.67 23.72
N LEU A 462 5.04 -1.98 23.94
CA LEU A 462 3.84 -2.78 23.71
C LEU A 462 2.67 -2.36 24.60
N ALA A 463 2.93 -2.06 25.88
CA ALA A 463 1.90 -1.59 26.80
C ALA A 463 1.32 -0.24 26.34
N LYS A 464 2.17 0.68 25.86
CA LYS A 464 1.70 1.96 25.29
C LYS A 464 0.83 1.73 24.06
N ILE A 465 1.30 0.93 23.09
CA ILE A 465 0.53 0.62 21.88
C ILE A 465 -0.84 0.04 22.23
N LEU A 466 -0.89 -0.88 23.19
CA LEU A 466 -2.13 -1.47 23.67
C LEU A 466 -3.07 -0.40 24.26
N THR A 467 -2.56 0.46 25.15
CA THR A 467 -3.35 1.55 25.75
C THR A 467 -3.93 2.49 24.69
N TYR A 468 -3.12 2.92 23.72
CA TYR A 468 -3.60 3.78 22.63
C TYR A 468 -4.60 3.07 21.71
N SER A 469 -4.42 1.77 21.46
CA SER A 469 -5.35 0.97 20.66
C SER A 469 -6.72 0.87 21.35
N ILE A 470 -6.73 0.60 22.67
CA ILE A 470 -7.95 0.56 23.48
C ILE A 470 -8.62 1.94 23.53
N ALA A 471 -7.84 3.01 23.68
CA ALA A 471 -8.35 4.37 23.68
C ALA A 471 -9.02 4.73 22.35
N ASP A 472 -8.38 4.44 21.21
CA ASP A 472 -8.95 4.68 19.87
C ASP A 472 -10.27 3.93 19.68
N ILE A 473 -10.33 2.65 20.09
CA ILE A 473 -11.57 1.85 20.03
C ILE A 473 -12.67 2.45 20.92
N LYS A 474 -12.36 2.83 22.17
CA LYS A 474 -13.33 3.47 23.07
C LYS A 474 -13.88 4.76 22.49
N THR A 475 -13.02 5.61 21.93
CA THR A 475 -13.42 6.87 21.27
C THR A 475 -14.26 6.62 20.02
N LEU A 476 -14.04 5.53 19.29
CA LEU A 476 -14.87 5.16 18.16
C LEU A 476 -16.25 4.69 18.62
N ILE A 477 -16.32 3.84 19.65
CA ILE A 477 -17.57 3.36 20.23
C ILE A 477 -18.41 4.53 20.76
N SER A 478 -17.79 5.51 21.43
CA SER A 478 -18.53 6.69 21.95
C SER A 478 -19.08 7.62 20.86
N LYS A 479 -18.70 7.42 19.60
CA LYS A 479 -19.18 8.20 18.44
C LYS A 479 -20.25 7.45 17.62
N LEU A 480 -20.53 6.20 17.99
CA LEU A 480 -21.61 5.38 17.45
C LEU A 480 -22.82 5.50 18.36
#